data_AF-A0A950SME6-F1
#
_entry.id   AF-A0A950SME6-F1
#
_cell.length_a   1.000
_cell.length_b   1.000
_cell.length_c   1.000
_cell.angle_alpha   90.00
_cell.angle_beta   90.00
_cell.angle_gamma   90.00
#
_symmetry.space_group_name_H-M   'P 1'
#
loop_
_entity.id
_entity.type
_entity.pdbx_description
1 polymer ?
#
loop_
_entity_poly.entity_id
_entity_poly.type
_entity_poly.pdbx_seq_one_letter_code
_entity_poly.pdbx_strand_id
1 'polypeptide(L)'
;MSTANTAVEVPEPVLDYLQQRQTLTLATASPGGVPRASTFLYVNEGPNLYFWTRATTITARQVEQNPIVAFTIDHYTDDLSQTRGIQGIGECSVLLSGEDIARVADLFGQKFPSLSPGSTMSISFFRITPTELDFIDNTASGSGTSGSSGTFGAEFRRDRSYSVLTNLPIQYVETITTTLQGQTAAAGDTIVRQGTPADKLLIVVEGQAEVVRDDNGQERQIATLGAGDLFGEVAIMRDQPRSASVRATTDIKLLTLERDRFRDLIAQSMEITPDFDKVIRSRLDAQATG
;
A
#
# COMPACT_ATOMS: atom_id res chain seq x y z
N MET A 1 -8.01 11.10 -26.52
CA MET A 1 -9.19 11.45 -25.72
C MET A 1 -8.78 11.35 -24.26
N SER A 2 -9.14 12.38 -23.48
CA SER A 2 -8.64 12.70 -22.14
C SER A 2 -8.88 11.58 -21.12
N THR A 3 -7.83 11.11 -20.46
CA THR A 3 -7.94 10.32 -19.22
C THR A 3 -8.22 11.29 -18.08
N ALA A 4 -9.46 11.27 -17.58
CA ALA A 4 -9.85 12.00 -16.39
C ALA A 4 -9.05 11.44 -15.20
N ASN A 5 -8.19 12.28 -14.63
CA ASN A 5 -7.47 12.01 -13.40
C ASN A 5 -8.48 12.08 -12.26
N THR A 6 -8.99 10.95 -11.78
CA THR A 6 -9.95 10.92 -10.67
C THR A 6 -9.19 11.32 -9.41
N ALA A 7 -9.26 12.60 -9.05
CA ALA A 7 -8.69 13.11 -7.81
C ALA A 7 -9.28 12.32 -6.63
N VAL A 8 -8.43 11.90 -5.70
CA VAL A 8 -8.87 11.25 -4.46
C VAL A 8 -9.83 12.20 -3.74
N GLU A 9 -11.08 11.77 -3.57
CA GLU A 9 -12.08 12.54 -2.82
C GLU A 9 -11.79 12.34 -1.32
N VAL A 10 -11.31 13.40 -0.66
CA VAL A 10 -10.88 13.36 0.74
C VAL A 10 -11.93 14.05 1.62
N PRO A 11 -12.44 13.38 2.68
CA PRO A 11 -13.41 13.99 3.59
C PRO A 11 -12.88 15.27 4.27
N GLU A 12 -13.75 16.26 4.49
CA GLU A 12 -13.39 17.52 5.16
C GLU A 12 -12.62 17.34 6.49
N PRO A 13 -13.00 16.42 7.41
CA PRO A 13 -12.25 16.23 8.65
C PRO A 13 -10.77 15.82 8.45
N VAL A 14 -10.47 15.16 7.34
CA VAL A 14 -9.10 14.75 6.99
C VAL A 14 -8.34 15.93 6.38
N LEU A 15 -9.01 16.77 5.58
CA LEU A 15 -8.43 18.02 5.06
C LEU A 15 -8.10 19.00 6.19
N ASP A 16 -9.01 19.14 7.16
CA ASP A 16 -8.79 19.96 8.37
C ASP A 16 -7.59 19.43 9.17
N TYR A 17 -7.49 18.10 9.31
CA TYR A 17 -6.35 17.48 9.97
C TYR A 17 -5.04 17.80 9.25
N LEU A 18 -4.98 17.66 7.92
CA LEU A 18 -3.81 18.04 7.11
C LEU A 18 -3.41 19.50 7.33
N GLN A 19 -4.36 20.42 7.27
CA GLN A 19 -4.08 21.85 7.44
C GLN A 19 -3.43 22.16 8.79
N GLN A 20 -3.84 21.46 9.85
CA GLN A 20 -3.34 21.68 11.21
C GLN A 20 -1.95 21.07 11.48
N ARG A 21 -1.51 20.07 10.70
CA ARG A 21 -0.20 19.43 10.94
C ARG A 21 0.92 20.19 10.23
N GLN A 22 2.09 20.25 10.86
CA GLN A 22 3.22 21.03 10.35
C GLN A 22 4.23 20.19 9.56
N THR A 23 4.37 18.93 9.92
CA THR A 23 5.39 18.03 9.39
C THR A 23 4.79 16.82 8.72
N LEU A 24 5.46 16.34 7.69
CA LEU A 24 5.25 15.01 7.10
C LEU A 24 6.57 14.24 7.15
N THR A 25 6.51 12.93 7.29
CA THR A 25 7.65 12.05 7.07
C THR A 25 7.50 11.41 5.70
N LEU A 26 8.42 11.72 4.79
CA LEU A 26 8.43 11.20 3.43
C LEU A 26 9.39 10.02 3.33
N ALA A 27 8.89 8.90 2.84
CA ALA A 27 9.65 7.73 2.45
C ALA A 27 9.88 7.73 0.94
N THR A 28 11.16 7.69 0.55
CA THR A 28 11.62 7.58 -0.83
C THR A 28 12.50 6.35 -0.99
N ALA A 29 12.66 5.85 -2.21
CA ALA A 29 13.55 4.75 -2.51
C ALA A 29 14.54 5.12 -3.62
N SER A 30 15.77 4.63 -3.54
CA SER A 30 16.68 4.68 -4.69
C SER A 30 16.16 3.78 -5.83
N PRO A 31 16.70 3.90 -7.05
CA PRO A 31 16.41 2.95 -8.12
C PRO A 31 16.69 1.49 -7.76
N GLY A 32 17.67 1.24 -6.88
CA GLY A 32 17.99 -0.08 -6.32
C GLY A 32 17.25 -0.39 -5.02
N GLY A 33 16.08 0.22 -4.78
CA GLY A 33 15.21 -0.12 -3.66
C GLY A 33 15.69 0.29 -2.27
N VAL A 34 16.80 1.04 -2.13
CA VAL A 34 17.31 1.46 -0.82
C VAL A 34 16.38 2.53 -0.23
N PRO A 35 15.67 2.25 0.88
CA PRO A 35 14.69 3.17 1.42
C PRO A 35 15.36 4.31 2.18
N ARG A 36 14.68 5.46 2.21
CA ARG A 36 15.05 6.61 3.02
C ARG A 36 13.80 7.27 3.55
N ALA A 37 13.76 7.55 4.85
CA ALA A 37 12.77 8.42 5.45
C ALA A 37 13.38 9.80 5.74
N SER A 38 12.64 10.87 5.51
CA SER A 38 13.06 12.24 5.84
C SER A 38 11.84 13.07 6.21
N THR A 39 11.94 13.82 7.31
CA THR A 39 10.86 14.68 7.79
C THR A 39 10.98 16.06 7.14
N PHE A 40 9.86 16.56 6.61
CA PHE A 40 9.75 17.87 5.97
C PHE A 40 8.65 18.70 6.61
N LEU A 41 8.86 20.01 6.64
CA LEU A 41 7.74 20.95 6.77
C LEU A 41 6.92 20.89 5.48
N TYR A 42 5.61 21.04 5.60
CA TYR A 42 4.74 20.98 4.44
C TYR A 42 3.54 21.94 4.54
N VAL A 43 3.02 22.30 3.38
CA VAL A 43 1.71 22.94 3.19
C VAL A 43 0.87 22.06 2.27
N ASN A 44 -0.44 22.27 2.26
CA ASN A 44 -1.35 21.52 1.41
C ASN A 44 -2.39 22.42 0.77
N GLU A 45 -2.88 21.99 -0.38
CA GLU A 45 -4.04 22.55 -1.07
C GLU A 45 -4.95 21.38 -1.45
N GLY A 46 -6.09 21.27 -0.78
CA GLY A 46 -6.86 20.02 -0.76
C GLY A 46 -5.98 18.84 -0.31
N PRO A 47 -5.97 17.72 -1.05
CA PRO A 47 -5.14 16.56 -0.72
C PRO A 47 -3.68 16.70 -1.17
N ASN A 48 -3.36 17.66 -2.05
CA ASN A 48 -2.00 17.79 -2.56
C ASN A 48 -1.08 18.36 -1.48
N LEU A 49 0.07 17.71 -1.29
CA LEU A 49 1.06 18.12 -0.31
C LEU A 49 2.25 18.76 -1.02
N TYR A 50 2.77 19.82 -0.43
CA TYR A 50 3.92 20.53 -0.96
C TYR A 50 4.99 20.65 0.09
N PHE A 51 6.23 20.44 -0.32
CA PHE A 51 7.42 20.61 0.52
C PHE A 51 8.57 21.16 -0.33
N TRP A 52 9.67 21.51 0.33
CA TRP A 52 10.85 22.02 -0.35
C TRP A 52 12.11 21.46 0.27
N THR A 53 13.12 21.31 -0.56
CA THR A 53 14.45 20.87 -0.15
C THR A 53 15.47 21.35 -1.18
N ARG A 54 16.76 21.26 -0.86
CA ARG A 54 17.81 21.51 -1.86
C ARG A 54 17.80 20.40 -2.91
N ALA A 55 17.98 20.76 -4.17
CA ALA A 55 18.07 19.81 -5.29
C ALA A 55 19.20 18.77 -5.10
N THR A 56 20.22 19.09 -4.29
CA THR A 56 21.35 18.20 -4.01
C THR A 56 21.05 17.11 -2.98
N THR A 57 19.90 17.16 -2.30
CA THR A 57 19.56 16.15 -1.30
C THR A 57 19.27 14.79 -1.91
N ILE A 58 19.50 13.73 -1.13
CA ILE A 58 19.22 12.35 -1.56
C ILE A 58 17.73 12.18 -1.89
N THR A 59 16.84 12.75 -1.08
CA THR A 59 15.39 12.75 -1.33
C THR A 59 15.07 13.36 -2.69
N ALA A 60 15.60 14.54 -3.01
CA ALA A 60 15.34 15.20 -4.30
C ALA A 60 15.76 14.31 -5.49
N ARG A 61 16.97 13.74 -5.43
CA ARG A 61 17.48 12.83 -6.47
C ARG A 61 16.67 11.55 -6.58
N GLN A 62 16.22 10.99 -5.44
CA GLN A 62 15.40 9.78 -5.43
C GLN A 62 14.03 10.03 -6.04
N VAL A 63 13.38 11.15 -5.72
CA VAL A 63 12.10 11.54 -6.32
C VAL A 63 12.20 11.71 -7.84
N GLU A 64 13.27 12.34 -8.34
CA GLU A 64 13.49 12.50 -9.79
C GLU A 64 13.64 11.16 -10.52
N GLN A 65 14.15 10.13 -9.85
CA GLN A 65 14.38 8.80 -10.43
C GLN A 65 13.23 7.81 -10.20
N ASN A 66 12.56 7.95 -9.06
CA ASN A 66 11.40 7.15 -8.66
C ASN A 66 10.36 8.10 -8.03
N PRO A 67 9.34 8.51 -8.79
CA PRO A 67 8.35 9.47 -8.31
C PRO A 67 7.37 8.85 -7.31
N ILE A 68 7.34 7.53 -7.14
CA ILE A 68 6.43 6.89 -6.19
C ILE A 68 7.00 7.02 -4.78
N VAL A 69 6.24 7.68 -3.91
CA VAL A 69 6.62 7.94 -2.52
C VAL A 69 5.53 7.45 -1.57
N ALA A 70 5.93 7.12 -0.34
CA ALA A 70 5.01 6.92 0.77
C ALA A 70 5.23 8.03 1.80
N PHE A 71 4.21 8.40 2.56
CA PHE A 71 4.35 9.42 3.60
C PHE A 71 3.45 9.14 4.80
N THR A 72 3.85 9.69 5.94
CA THR A 72 3.02 9.74 7.14
C THR A 72 2.93 11.17 7.69
N ILE A 73 1.78 11.49 8.27
CA ILE A 73 1.51 12.76 8.94
C ILE A 73 0.80 12.45 10.24
N ASP A 74 1.55 12.49 11.33
CA ASP A 74 1.12 11.96 12.61
C ASP A 74 1.14 13.05 13.67
N HIS A 75 0.28 12.88 14.68
CA HIS A 75 0.36 13.62 15.92
C HIS A 75 0.72 12.63 17.03
N TYR A 76 1.95 12.70 17.51
CA TYR A 76 2.37 11.92 18.67
C TYR A 76 1.72 12.48 19.92
N THR A 77 0.83 11.68 20.51
CA THR A 77 0.21 11.91 21.82
C THR A 77 0.70 10.86 22.80
N ASP A 78 0.86 11.24 24.07
CA ASP A 78 1.20 10.27 25.14
C ASP A 78 0.03 9.28 25.39
N ASP A 79 -1.19 9.68 25.02
CA ASP A 79 -2.38 8.85 25.06
C ASP A 79 -2.67 8.25 23.68
N LEU A 80 -2.45 6.94 23.53
CA LEU A 80 -2.66 6.20 22.28
C LEU A 80 -4.13 6.16 21.82
N SER A 81 -5.09 6.38 22.73
CA SER A 81 -6.52 6.49 22.39
C SER A 81 -6.83 7.79 21.64
N GLN A 82 -5.96 8.78 21.78
CA GLN A 82 -6.07 10.09 21.11
C GLN A 82 -5.23 10.17 19.83
N THR A 83 -4.52 9.08 19.46
CA THR A 83 -3.68 9.06 18.27
C THR A 83 -4.53 9.26 17.02
N ARG A 84 -4.14 10.24 16.23
CA ARG A 84 -4.65 10.49 14.89
C ARG A 84 -3.47 10.59 13.93
N GLY A 85 -3.68 10.20 12.67
CA GLY A 85 -2.60 10.22 11.70
C GLY A 85 -3.06 9.92 10.29
N ILE A 86 -2.25 10.32 9.33
CA ILE A 86 -2.42 9.99 7.92
C ILE A 86 -1.26 9.13 7.48
N GLN A 87 -1.55 8.12 6.69
CA GLN A 87 -0.59 7.35 5.92
C GLN A 87 -1.01 7.44 4.45
N GLY A 88 -0.07 7.49 3.53
CA GLY A 88 -0.43 7.58 2.13
C GLY A 88 0.69 7.21 1.18
N ILE A 89 0.28 6.97 -0.06
CA ILE A 89 1.14 6.78 -1.21
C ILE A 89 0.77 7.83 -2.24
N GLY A 90 1.75 8.34 -2.98
CA GLY A 90 1.48 9.28 -4.05
C GLY A 90 2.63 9.42 -5.04
N GLU A 91 2.33 10.19 -6.08
CA GLU A 91 3.33 10.61 -7.06
C GLU A 91 3.94 11.94 -6.63
N CYS A 92 5.26 11.97 -6.48
CA CYS A 92 6.03 13.14 -6.15
C CYS A 92 6.73 13.70 -7.39
N SER A 93 6.61 15.01 -7.60
CA SER A 93 7.20 15.71 -8.75
C SER A 93 7.73 17.06 -8.35
N VAL A 94 8.79 17.52 -9.02
CA VAL A 94 9.33 18.88 -8.85
C VAL A 94 8.39 19.89 -9.51
N LEU A 95 8.16 21.03 -8.85
CA LEU A 95 7.46 22.17 -9.43
C LEU A 95 8.41 22.95 -10.33
N LEU A 96 8.04 23.11 -11.59
CA LEU A 96 8.83 23.82 -12.61
C LEU A 96 8.23 25.19 -12.98
N SER A 97 6.93 25.39 -12.75
CA SER A 97 6.23 26.64 -13.07
C SER A 97 6.52 27.70 -12.00
N GLY A 98 6.97 28.88 -12.42
CA GLY A 98 7.18 30.02 -11.52
C GLY A 98 5.90 30.47 -10.79
N GLU A 99 4.74 30.32 -11.43
CA GLU A 99 3.44 30.63 -10.84
C GLU A 99 3.09 29.63 -9.72
N ASP A 100 3.25 28.33 -9.96
CA ASP A 100 3.03 27.30 -8.93
C ASP A 100 4.00 27.44 -7.76
N ILE A 101 5.27 27.76 -8.04
CA ILE A 101 6.28 28.01 -7.01
C ILE A 101 5.88 29.21 -6.15
N ALA A 102 5.46 30.33 -6.77
CA ALA A 102 5.03 31.52 -6.04
C ALA A 102 3.79 31.25 -5.18
N ARG A 103 2.81 30.52 -5.71
CA ARG A 103 1.60 30.12 -4.98
C ARG A 103 1.94 29.24 -3.77
N VAL A 104 2.79 28.23 -3.95
CA VAL A 104 3.22 27.36 -2.84
C VAL A 104 4.05 28.11 -1.81
N ALA A 105 4.93 29.03 -2.25
CA ALA A 105 5.68 29.89 -1.35
C ALA A 105 4.77 30.79 -0.50
N ASP A 106 3.67 31.30 -1.07
CA ASP A 106 2.67 32.06 -0.32
C ASP A 106 1.95 31.19 0.73
N LEU A 107 1.55 29.96 0.37
CA LEU A 107 1.01 28.99 1.34
C LEU A 107 1.98 28.74 2.52
N PHE A 108 3.29 28.67 2.25
CA PHE A 108 4.30 28.58 3.28
C PHE A 108 4.40 29.83 4.15
N GLY A 109 4.35 31.02 3.55
CA GLY A 109 4.32 32.28 4.30
C GLY A 109 3.10 32.40 5.22
N GLN A 110 1.94 31.92 4.76
CA GLN A 110 0.72 31.89 5.55
C GLN A 110 0.80 30.88 6.71
N LYS A 111 1.21 29.63 6.43
CA LYS A 111 1.27 28.55 7.43
C LYS A 111 2.43 28.71 8.42
N PHE A 112 3.52 29.34 8.00
CA PHE A 112 4.73 29.56 8.80
C PHE A 112 5.26 31.00 8.70
N PRO A 113 4.61 31.99 9.33
CA PRO A 113 5.00 33.39 9.23
C PRO A 113 6.42 33.73 9.73
N SER A 114 6.99 32.87 10.58
CA SER A 114 8.35 33.03 11.13
C SER A 114 9.46 32.51 10.21
N LEU A 115 9.11 31.75 9.16
CA LEU A 115 10.07 31.29 8.14
C LEU A 115 10.37 32.46 7.20
N SER A 116 11.46 33.19 7.46
CA SER A 116 12.03 34.11 6.48
C SER A 116 12.79 33.32 5.41
N PRO A 117 12.46 33.43 4.11
CA PRO A 117 13.26 32.81 3.05
C PRO A 117 14.65 33.47 3.00
N GLY A 118 15.58 32.91 3.76
CA GLY A 118 16.98 33.35 3.80
C GLY A 118 17.65 33.13 2.44
N SER A 119 17.96 34.25 1.78
CA SER A 119 18.92 34.48 0.70
C SER A 119 19.86 33.32 0.29
N THR A 120 19.87 33.06 -1.03
CA THR A 120 20.86 32.31 -1.84
C THR A 120 21.10 30.84 -1.48
N MET A 121 20.30 29.92 -2.03
CA MET A 121 20.68 28.55 -2.48
C MET A 121 19.53 27.92 -3.29
N SER A 122 19.83 27.02 -4.23
CA SER A 122 18.89 26.33 -5.13
C SER A 122 17.92 25.40 -4.37
N ILE A 123 16.85 25.99 -3.85
CA ILE A 123 15.71 25.27 -3.27
C ILE A 123 14.76 24.87 -4.40
N SER A 124 14.31 23.62 -4.37
CA SER A 124 13.28 23.09 -5.26
C SER A 124 12.03 22.78 -4.45
N PHE A 125 10.88 23.14 -4.99
CA PHE A 125 9.58 22.77 -4.44
C PHE A 125 9.10 21.48 -5.10
N PHE A 126 8.42 20.67 -4.32
CA PHE A 126 7.91 19.38 -4.73
C PHE A 126 6.42 19.30 -4.40
N ARG A 127 5.67 18.62 -5.25
CA ARG A 127 4.26 18.27 -5.04
C ARG A 127 4.15 16.76 -4.93
N ILE A 128 3.52 16.30 -3.86
CA ILE A 128 3.00 14.94 -3.73
C ILE A 128 1.51 15.01 -4.09
N THR A 129 1.11 14.22 -5.09
CA THR A 129 -0.28 14.00 -5.47
C THR A 129 -0.67 12.63 -4.90
N PRO A 130 -1.41 12.57 -3.79
CA PRO A 130 -1.76 11.28 -3.20
C PRO A 130 -2.60 10.45 -4.17
N THR A 131 -2.25 9.18 -4.29
CA THR A 131 -3.03 8.16 -4.99
C THR A 131 -3.78 7.27 -4.00
N GLU A 132 -3.31 7.21 -2.76
CA GLU A 132 -3.91 6.48 -1.64
C GLU A 132 -3.71 7.26 -0.33
N LEU A 133 -4.74 7.30 0.51
CA LEU A 133 -4.74 7.97 1.80
C LEU A 133 -5.54 7.17 2.82
N ASP A 134 -4.87 6.76 3.89
CA ASP A 134 -5.46 6.16 5.07
C ASP A 134 -5.46 7.17 6.22
N PHE A 135 -6.60 7.30 6.90
CA PHE A 135 -6.74 8.12 8.10
C PHE A 135 -6.97 7.24 9.33
N ILE A 136 -6.09 7.39 10.32
CA ILE A 136 -6.18 6.75 11.62
C ILE A 136 -6.87 7.73 12.56
N ASP A 137 -7.99 7.32 13.16
CA ASP A 137 -8.69 8.08 14.18
C ASP A 137 -9.12 7.19 15.36
N ASN A 138 -8.27 7.12 16.39
CA ASN A 138 -8.57 6.31 17.58
C ASN A 138 -9.61 6.97 18.50
N THR A 139 -9.92 8.26 18.32
CA THR A 139 -10.88 8.99 19.18
C THR A 139 -12.33 8.56 18.94
N ALA A 140 -12.62 7.98 17.78
CA ALA A 140 -13.96 7.53 17.39
C ALA A 140 -14.45 6.27 18.15
N SER A 141 -13.58 5.59 18.91
CA SER A 141 -13.90 4.36 19.64
C SER A 141 -14.74 4.54 20.94
N GLY A 142 -15.18 5.77 21.24
CA GLY A 142 -15.81 6.15 22.51
C GLY A 142 -17.33 5.98 22.66
N SER A 143 -18.07 5.31 21.77
CA SER A 143 -19.52 5.09 21.98
C SER A 143 -20.03 3.72 21.51
N GLY A 144 -19.86 2.71 22.37
CA GLY A 144 -20.48 1.39 22.16
C GLY A 144 -20.13 0.41 23.28
N THR A 145 -21.03 0.29 24.26
CA THR A 145 -21.21 -0.78 25.27
C THR A 145 -20.07 -1.80 25.52
N SER A 146 -19.53 -1.70 26.73
CA SER A 146 -18.71 -2.66 27.48
C SER A 146 -19.11 -4.14 27.32
N GLY A 147 -18.15 -5.02 27.04
CA GLY A 147 -18.37 -6.47 27.18
C GLY A 147 -17.43 -7.44 26.45
N SER A 148 -16.11 -7.33 26.58
CA SER A 148 -15.17 -8.47 26.74
C SER A 148 -13.74 -7.91 26.75
N SER A 149 -12.79 -8.62 27.35
CA SER A 149 -11.40 -8.20 27.54
C SER A 149 -10.75 -7.78 26.21
N GLY A 150 -10.78 -6.48 25.92
CA GLY A 150 -10.36 -5.91 24.65
C GLY A 150 -8.84 -5.90 24.53
N THR A 151 -8.35 -6.69 23.59
CA THR A 151 -6.97 -6.71 23.09
C THR A 151 -6.51 -5.29 22.77
N PHE A 152 -5.51 -4.78 23.51
CA PHE A 152 -4.76 -3.60 23.08
C PHE A 152 -3.99 -3.96 21.80
N GLY A 153 -4.37 -3.34 20.70
CA GLY A 153 -3.75 -3.49 19.40
C GLY A 153 -4.61 -2.74 18.39
N ALA A 154 -3.98 -1.90 17.56
CA ALA A 154 -4.66 -1.22 16.48
C ALA A 154 -5.39 -2.28 15.63
N GLU A 155 -6.71 -2.34 15.76
CA GLU A 155 -7.53 -3.19 14.91
C GLU A 155 -7.68 -2.45 13.59
N PHE A 156 -6.74 -2.73 12.69
CA PHE A 156 -6.71 -2.23 11.32
C PHE A 156 -7.98 -2.70 10.61
N ARG A 157 -9.01 -1.84 10.54
CA ARG A 157 -10.12 -2.04 9.62
C ARG A 157 -9.65 -1.69 8.21
N ARG A 158 -8.76 -2.52 7.67
CA ARG A 158 -8.62 -2.72 6.23
C ARG A 158 -9.86 -3.49 5.83
N ASP A 159 -10.86 -2.80 5.27
CA ASP A 159 -11.84 -3.53 4.47
C ASP A 159 -11.11 -4.05 3.21
N ARG A 160 -10.50 -5.24 3.39
CA ARG A 160 -10.08 -6.24 2.41
C ARG A 160 -8.97 -5.83 1.43
N SER A 161 -7.71 -6.02 1.85
CA SER A 161 -6.65 -6.48 0.94
C SER A 161 -5.80 -7.55 1.63
N TYR A 162 -5.80 -8.76 1.07
CA TYR A 162 -5.22 -9.97 1.69
C TYR A 162 -3.95 -10.42 0.97
N SER A 163 -2.88 -9.63 0.96
CA SER A 163 -1.60 -10.08 0.36
C SER A 163 -0.60 -10.55 1.41
N VAL A 164 0.02 -11.71 1.17
CA VAL A 164 1.12 -12.28 1.99
C VAL A 164 2.47 -11.60 1.65
N LEU A 165 2.54 -10.93 0.49
CA LEU A 165 3.78 -10.29 0.01
C LEU A 165 4.01 -8.90 0.61
N THR A 166 3.00 -8.28 1.22
CA THR A 166 3.09 -6.92 1.79
C THR A 166 4.12 -6.82 2.92
N ASN A 167 4.53 -7.95 3.52
CA ASN A 167 5.44 -8.00 4.65
C ASN A 167 6.78 -8.70 4.34
N LEU A 168 7.14 -8.91 3.08
CA LEU A 168 8.45 -9.47 2.75
C LEU A 168 9.57 -8.40 2.89
N PRO A 169 10.68 -8.71 3.57
CA PRO A 169 11.83 -7.80 3.64
C PRO A 169 12.31 -7.40 2.23
N ILE A 170 12.62 -6.12 2.04
CA ILE A 170 12.99 -5.50 0.75
C ILE A 170 14.10 -6.26 -0.01
N GLN A 171 15.04 -6.88 0.72
CA GLN A 171 16.12 -7.70 0.16
C GLN A 171 15.64 -8.90 -0.69
N TYR A 172 14.39 -9.35 -0.49
CA TYR A 172 13.81 -10.43 -1.26
C TYR A 172 12.98 -9.96 -2.46
N VAL A 173 12.64 -8.66 -2.51
CA VAL A 173 11.82 -8.08 -3.59
C VAL A 173 12.54 -8.16 -4.93
N GLU A 174 13.84 -7.85 -4.98
CA GLU A 174 14.65 -7.97 -6.22
C GLU A 174 14.82 -9.41 -6.71
N THR A 175 14.89 -10.37 -5.78
CA THR A 175 14.96 -11.80 -6.12
C THR A 175 13.60 -12.33 -6.62
N ILE A 176 12.50 -11.74 -6.16
CA ILE A 176 11.15 -12.08 -6.60
C ILE A 176 10.88 -11.50 -7.98
N THR A 177 11.17 -10.21 -8.24
CA THR A 177 10.89 -9.59 -9.54
C THR A 177 11.61 -10.26 -10.70
N THR A 178 12.78 -10.83 -10.48
CA THR A 178 13.54 -11.58 -11.50
C THR A 178 13.02 -13.01 -11.75
N THR A 179 12.15 -13.53 -10.89
CA THR A 179 11.62 -14.90 -10.97
C THR A 179 10.13 -14.97 -11.31
N LEU A 180 9.43 -13.84 -11.30
CA LEU A 180 8.04 -13.75 -11.74
C LEU A 180 7.93 -13.94 -13.25
N GLN A 181 6.99 -14.80 -13.66
CA GLN A 181 6.65 -15.00 -15.06
C GLN A 181 5.30 -14.38 -15.38
N GLY A 182 5.20 -13.70 -16.53
CA GLY A 182 3.93 -13.16 -17.02
C GLY A 182 3.04 -14.28 -17.57
N GLN A 183 1.76 -14.26 -17.20
CA GLN A 183 0.72 -15.12 -17.76
C GLN A 183 -0.49 -14.27 -18.15
N THR A 184 -1.18 -14.64 -19.23
CA THR A 184 -2.44 -13.99 -19.64
C THR A 184 -3.53 -15.04 -19.80
N ALA A 185 -4.78 -14.64 -19.61
CA ALA A 185 -5.96 -15.46 -19.89
C ALA A 185 -7.10 -14.58 -20.41
N ALA A 186 -7.98 -15.14 -21.24
CA ALA A 186 -9.14 -14.45 -21.77
C ALA A 186 -10.33 -14.53 -20.80
N ALA A 187 -11.29 -13.63 -20.94
CA ALA A 187 -12.55 -13.71 -20.20
C ALA A 187 -13.20 -15.10 -20.38
N GLY A 188 -13.60 -15.73 -19.27
CA GLY A 188 -14.18 -17.08 -19.21
C GLY A 188 -13.16 -18.21 -18.98
N ASP A 189 -11.86 -17.95 -19.12
CA ASP A 189 -10.84 -18.98 -18.93
C ASP A 189 -10.74 -19.42 -17.45
N THR A 190 -10.58 -20.72 -17.23
CA THR A 190 -10.23 -21.27 -15.91
C THR A 190 -8.72 -21.17 -15.69
N ILE A 191 -8.31 -20.22 -14.85
CA ILE A 191 -6.90 -19.94 -14.55
C ILE A 191 -6.30 -21.03 -13.66
N VAL A 192 -7.04 -21.45 -12.63
CA VAL A 192 -6.71 -22.62 -11.80
C VAL A 192 -7.97 -23.44 -11.55
N ARG A 193 -7.81 -24.75 -11.39
CA ARG A 193 -8.92 -25.68 -11.16
C ARG A 193 -8.82 -26.29 -9.77
N GLN A 194 -9.94 -26.35 -9.06
CA GLN A 194 -10.03 -27.03 -7.77
C GLN A 194 -9.53 -28.49 -7.89
N GLY A 195 -8.84 -28.96 -6.86
CA GLY A 195 -8.32 -30.33 -6.80
C GLY A 195 -7.04 -30.56 -7.62
N THR A 196 -6.57 -29.61 -8.43
CA THR A 196 -5.27 -29.76 -9.10
C THR A 196 -4.12 -29.51 -8.13
N PRO A 197 -2.91 -30.01 -8.41
CA PRO A 197 -1.72 -29.65 -7.65
C PRO A 197 -1.51 -28.14 -7.60
N ALA A 198 -0.99 -27.66 -6.47
CA ALA A 198 -0.60 -26.27 -6.29
C ALA A 198 0.90 -26.10 -6.56
N ASP A 199 1.22 -25.71 -7.79
CA ASP A 199 2.54 -25.63 -8.42
C ASP A 199 3.08 -24.19 -8.50
N LYS A 200 2.21 -23.19 -8.42
CA LYS A 200 2.55 -21.76 -8.46
C LYS A 200 1.52 -20.90 -7.73
N LEU A 201 1.90 -19.74 -7.24
CA LEU A 201 0.95 -18.70 -6.84
C LEU A 201 0.84 -17.66 -7.93
N LEU A 202 -0.23 -16.87 -7.90
CA LEU A 202 -0.55 -15.91 -8.94
C LEU A 202 -0.91 -14.56 -8.33
N ILE A 203 -0.56 -13.49 -9.03
CA ILE A 203 -0.84 -12.09 -8.69
C ILE A 203 -1.56 -11.47 -9.88
N VAL A 204 -2.69 -10.82 -9.64
CA VAL A 204 -3.42 -10.10 -10.69
C VAL A 204 -2.76 -8.74 -10.93
N VAL A 205 -2.31 -8.50 -12.16
CA VAL A 205 -1.75 -7.20 -12.59
C VAL A 205 -2.85 -6.32 -13.17
N GLU A 206 -3.75 -6.91 -13.93
CA GLU A 206 -4.82 -6.22 -14.65
C GLU A 206 -5.96 -7.21 -14.90
N GLY A 207 -7.21 -6.76 -14.85
CA GLY A 207 -8.40 -7.57 -15.06
C GLY A 207 -9.06 -8.07 -13.77
N GLN A 208 -10.07 -8.93 -13.91
CA GLN A 208 -10.86 -9.48 -12.81
C GLN A 208 -11.07 -10.98 -12.96
N ALA A 209 -11.24 -11.65 -11.82
CA ALA A 209 -11.57 -13.06 -11.74
C ALA A 209 -12.52 -13.37 -10.59
N GLU A 210 -13.21 -14.49 -10.67
CA GLU A 210 -14.02 -15.06 -9.59
C GLU A 210 -13.36 -16.32 -9.03
N VAL A 211 -13.51 -16.51 -7.72
CA VAL A 211 -13.09 -17.74 -7.04
C VAL A 211 -14.33 -18.57 -6.76
N VAL A 212 -14.35 -19.79 -7.30
CA VAL A 212 -15.51 -20.68 -7.25
C VAL A 212 -15.09 -21.99 -6.59
N ARG A 213 -15.79 -22.37 -5.52
CA ARG A 213 -15.64 -23.67 -4.88
C ARG A 213 -16.78 -24.58 -5.31
N ASP A 214 -16.44 -25.80 -5.71
CA ASP A 214 -17.39 -26.87 -5.95
C ASP A 214 -17.49 -27.74 -4.69
N ASP A 215 -18.66 -27.74 -4.07
CA ASP A 215 -19.01 -28.62 -2.96
C ASP A 215 -20.06 -29.64 -3.43
N ASN A 216 -19.61 -30.83 -3.85
CA ASN A 216 -20.45 -31.95 -4.32
C ASN A 216 -21.36 -31.62 -5.54
N GLY A 217 -20.82 -30.91 -6.52
CA GLY A 217 -21.50 -30.53 -7.76
C GLY A 217 -22.28 -29.22 -7.67
N GLN A 218 -22.21 -28.52 -6.52
CA GLN A 218 -22.73 -27.17 -6.38
C GLN A 218 -21.59 -26.16 -6.40
N GLU A 219 -21.50 -25.42 -7.50
CA GLU A 219 -20.56 -24.31 -7.60
C GLU A 219 -21.06 -23.11 -6.81
N ARG A 220 -20.22 -22.62 -5.90
CA ARG A 220 -20.45 -21.40 -5.14
C ARG A 220 -19.30 -20.44 -5.36
N GLN A 221 -19.61 -19.23 -5.80
CA GLN A 221 -18.67 -18.13 -5.77
C GLN A 221 -18.36 -17.74 -4.32
N ILE A 222 -17.09 -17.77 -3.95
CA ILE A 222 -16.62 -17.47 -2.58
C ILE A 222 -15.84 -16.16 -2.50
N ALA A 223 -15.29 -15.67 -3.62
CA ALA A 223 -14.61 -14.38 -3.68
C ALA A 223 -14.54 -13.83 -5.11
N THR A 224 -14.19 -12.56 -5.21
CA THR A 224 -13.78 -11.85 -6.44
C THR A 224 -12.34 -11.38 -6.28
N LEU A 225 -11.57 -11.41 -7.37
CA LEU A 225 -10.19 -10.97 -7.42
C LEU A 225 -10.04 -9.86 -8.47
N GLY A 226 -9.22 -8.86 -8.17
CA GLY A 226 -8.85 -7.76 -9.07
C GLY A 226 -7.37 -7.43 -8.95
N ALA A 227 -6.94 -6.38 -9.67
CA ALA A 227 -5.54 -5.95 -9.67
C ALA A 227 -4.98 -5.76 -8.25
N GLY A 228 -3.80 -6.32 -8.00
CA GLY A 228 -3.15 -6.35 -6.68
C GLY A 228 -3.45 -7.60 -5.84
N ASP A 229 -4.51 -8.36 -6.17
CA ASP A 229 -4.84 -9.57 -5.43
C ASP A 229 -3.89 -10.72 -5.73
N LEU A 230 -3.57 -11.48 -4.69
CA LEU A 230 -2.74 -12.68 -4.72
C LEU A 230 -3.57 -13.90 -4.36
N PHE A 231 -3.37 -15.00 -5.08
CA PHE A 231 -4.08 -16.24 -4.82
C PHE A 231 -3.24 -17.49 -5.10
N GLY A 232 -3.64 -18.59 -4.45
CA GLY A 232 -3.02 -19.90 -4.62
C GLY A 232 -1.91 -20.21 -3.62
N GLU A 233 -1.61 -19.28 -2.72
CA GLU A 233 -0.65 -19.40 -1.62
C GLU A 233 -1.06 -20.47 -0.61
N VAL A 234 -2.34 -20.52 -0.22
CA VAL A 234 -2.79 -21.43 0.84
C VAL A 234 -2.52 -22.89 0.48
N ALA A 235 -2.80 -23.27 -0.77
CA ALA A 235 -2.61 -24.63 -1.25
C ALA A 235 -1.11 -25.03 -1.25
N ILE A 236 -0.22 -24.09 -1.60
CA ILE A 236 1.24 -24.30 -1.52
C ILE A 236 1.70 -24.45 -0.06
N MET A 237 1.19 -23.61 0.83
CA MET A 237 1.60 -23.59 2.24
C MET A 237 1.14 -24.83 3.00
N ARG A 238 -0.08 -25.29 2.75
CA ARG A 238 -0.65 -26.49 3.37
C ARG A 238 -0.18 -27.80 2.73
N ASP A 239 0.55 -27.70 1.62
CA ASP A 239 0.88 -28.85 0.79
C ASP A 239 -0.36 -29.65 0.36
N GLN A 240 -1.38 -28.92 -0.09
CA GLN A 240 -2.68 -29.48 -0.47
C GLN A 240 -3.02 -29.11 -1.92
N PRO A 241 -3.92 -29.86 -2.58
CA PRO A 241 -4.49 -29.44 -3.85
C PRO A 241 -5.21 -28.09 -3.75
N ARG A 242 -5.47 -27.43 -4.89
CA ARG A 242 -6.22 -26.18 -4.95
C ARG A 242 -7.59 -26.36 -4.28
N SER A 243 -7.92 -25.48 -3.33
CA SER A 243 -9.18 -25.52 -2.57
C SER A 243 -10.37 -24.93 -3.32
N ALA A 244 -10.14 -24.25 -4.44
CA ALA A 244 -11.15 -23.65 -5.30
C ALA A 244 -10.60 -23.46 -6.72
N SER A 245 -11.50 -23.29 -7.69
CA SER A 245 -11.18 -22.85 -9.04
C SER A 245 -11.15 -21.33 -9.11
N VAL A 246 -10.37 -20.76 -10.03
CA VAL A 246 -10.41 -19.33 -10.34
C VAL A 246 -10.68 -19.17 -11.83
N ARG A 247 -11.68 -18.36 -12.16
CA ARG A 247 -12.12 -18.11 -13.53
C ARG A 247 -12.00 -16.62 -13.85
N ALA A 248 -11.42 -16.30 -15.00
CA ALA A 248 -11.31 -14.92 -15.47
C ALA A 248 -12.71 -14.39 -15.81
N THR A 249 -13.10 -13.24 -15.26
CA THR A 249 -14.35 -12.57 -15.62
C THR A 249 -14.13 -11.51 -16.69
N THR A 250 -12.89 -11.03 -16.84
CA THR A 250 -12.40 -10.20 -17.95
C THR A 250 -11.12 -10.80 -18.52
N ASP A 251 -10.62 -10.28 -19.63
CA ASP A 251 -9.22 -10.50 -20.01
C ASP A 251 -8.33 -10.10 -18.84
N ILE A 252 -7.36 -10.95 -18.50
CA ILE A 252 -6.59 -10.83 -17.27
C ILE A 252 -5.09 -11.02 -17.53
N LYS A 253 -4.28 -10.18 -16.90
CA LYS A 253 -2.81 -10.30 -16.85
C LYS A 253 -2.39 -10.68 -15.44
N LEU A 254 -1.51 -11.66 -15.37
CA LEU A 254 -1.07 -12.28 -14.12
C LEU A 254 0.45 -12.30 -14.06
N LEU A 255 1.00 -12.22 -12.85
CA LEU A 255 2.36 -12.65 -12.56
C LEU A 255 2.29 -13.95 -11.78
N THR A 256 3.16 -14.90 -12.09
CA THR A 256 3.21 -16.19 -11.41
C THR A 256 4.56 -16.43 -10.75
N LEU A 257 4.55 -17.02 -9.56
CA LEU A 257 5.74 -17.46 -8.85
C LEU A 257 5.64 -18.96 -8.55
N GLU A 258 6.68 -19.71 -8.94
CA GLU A 258 6.73 -21.15 -8.71
C GLU A 258 6.73 -21.50 -7.22
N ARG A 259 6.12 -22.65 -6.90
CA ARG A 259 5.96 -23.18 -5.55
C ARG A 259 7.26 -23.22 -4.78
N ASP A 260 8.29 -23.81 -5.35
CA ASP A 260 9.57 -24.03 -4.65
C ASP A 260 10.23 -22.68 -4.36
N ARG A 261 10.13 -21.74 -5.31
CA ARG A 261 10.64 -20.39 -5.12
C ARG A 261 9.89 -19.64 -4.04
N PHE A 262 8.58 -19.77 -3.99
CA PHE A 262 7.78 -19.21 -2.91
C PHE A 262 8.15 -19.82 -1.55
N ARG A 263 8.32 -21.15 -1.48
CA ARG A 263 8.74 -21.83 -0.24
C ARG A 263 10.12 -21.36 0.23
N ASP A 264 11.08 -21.20 -0.69
CA ASP A 264 12.41 -20.66 -0.37
C ASP A 264 12.31 -19.26 0.25
N LEU A 265 11.47 -18.38 -0.33
CA LEU A 265 11.28 -17.02 0.16
C LEU A 265 10.64 -17.00 1.55
N ILE A 266 9.65 -17.86 1.78
CA ILE A 266 9.00 -17.99 3.09
C ILE A 266 10.00 -18.51 4.12
N ALA A 267 10.77 -19.54 3.80
CA ALA A 267 11.79 -20.09 4.69
C ALA A 267 12.84 -19.04 5.08
N GLN A 268 13.35 -18.28 4.10
CA GLN A 268 14.30 -17.19 4.33
C GLN A 268 13.68 -16.04 5.15
N SER A 269 12.38 -15.78 5.01
CA SER A 269 11.66 -14.76 5.79
C SER A 269 11.39 -15.19 7.25
N MET A 270 11.18 -16.48 7.49
CA MET A 270 10.92 -17.06 8.82
C MET A 270 12.15 -17.00 9.73
N GLU A 271 13.36 -16.97 9.17
CA GLU A 271 14.60 -16.74 9.94
C GLU A 271 14.72 -15.29 10.44
N ILE A 272 13.94 -14.35 9.89
CA ILE A 272 14.13 -12.91 10.10
C ILE A 272 12.92 -12.25 10.79
N THR A 273 11.69 -12.76 10.63
CA THR A 273 10.46 -12.07 11.09
C THR A 273 9.46 -12.99 11.82
N PRO A 274 9.46 -13.02 13.17
CA PRO A 274 8.54 -13.86 13.96
C PRO A 274 7.04 -13.59 13.74
N ASP A 275 6.67 -12.37 13.34
CA ASP A 275 5.27 -11.99 13.09
C ASP A 275 4.69 -12.59 11.81
N PHE A 276 5.55 -13.01 10.87
CA PHE A 276 5.11 -13.63 9.63
C PHE A 276 4.44 -14.99 9.90
N ASP A 277 5.02 -15.78 10.80
CA ASP A 277 4.49 -17.07 11.27
C ASP A 277 3.08 -16.91 11.89
N LYS A 278 2.83 -15.80 12.60
CA LYS A 278 1.52 -15.45 13.17
C LYS A 278 0.48 -15.10 12.10
N VAL A 279 0.86 -14.32 11.09
CA VAL A 279 -0.03 -13.98 9.95
C VAL A 279 -0.44 -15.25 9.20
N ILE A 280 0.52 -16.13 8.94
CA ILE A 280 0.28 -17.41 8.26
C ILE A 280 -0.65 -18.31 9.08
N ARG A 281 -0.40 -18.47 10.39
CA ARG A 281 -1.27 -19.27 11.26
C ARG A 281 -2.70 -18.72 11.30
N SER A 282 -2.87 -17.40 11.40
CA SER A 282 -4.21 -16.79 11.40
C SER A 282 -5.01 -17.08 10.11
N ARG A 283 -4.33 -17.17 8.96
CA ARG A 283 -4.95 -17.53 7.67
C ARG A 283 -5.23 -19.02 7.56
N LEU A 284 -4.40 -19.87 8.18
CA LEU A 284 -4.67 -21.30 8.26
C LEU A 284 -5.93 -21.60 9.08
N ASP A 285 -6.16 -20.84 10.14
CA ASP A 285 -7.32 -21.04 11.02
C ASP A 285 -8.61 -20.48 10.40
N ALA A 286 -8.57 -19.30 9.77
CA ALA A 286 -9.75 -18.64 9.18
C ALA A 286 -10.44 -19.42 8.05
N GLN A 287 -9.71 -20.33 7.37
CA GLN A 287 -10.27 -21.19 6.32
C GLN A 287 -10.59 -22.62 6.79
N ALA A 288 -10.27 -22.98 8.04
CA ALA A 288 -10.65 -24.27 8.62
C ALA A 288 -12.06 -24.26 9.23
N THR A 289 -12.66 -23.08 9.42
CA THR A 289 -13.97 -22.89 10.08
C THR A 289 -15.11 -22.56 9.10
N GLY A 290 -14.95 -22.84 7.80
CA GLY A 290 -15.94 -22.57 6.76
C GLY A 290 -16.18 -23.75 5.84
#